data_AF-A0A3A9JHR1-F1
#
_entry.id   AF-A0A3A9JHR1-F1
#
_cell.length_a   1.000
_cell.length_b   1.000
_cell.length_c   1.000
_cell.angle_alpha   90.00
_cell.angle_beta   90.00
_cell.angle_gamma   90.00
#
_symmetry.space_group_name_H-M   'P 1'
#
loop_
_entity.id
_entity.type
_entity.pdbx_description
1 polymer ?
#
loop_
_entity_poly.entity_id
_entity_poly.type
_entity_poly.pdbx_seq_one_letter_code
_entity_poly.pdbx_strand_id
1 'polypeptide(L)' 'MQLGALDSQAGALAEWVRLARRAPGLLDGRTPQVIRFERPDKPTMWRLRTGGFSAEAARDFCAEVRAKGGACAVIGG' A
#
# COMPACT_ATOMS: atom_id res chain seq x y z
N MET A 1 -1.50 5.58 4.79
CA MET A 1 -1.33 5.69 3.32
C MET A 1 -1.85 4.45 2.60
N GLN A 2 -1.90 4.44 1.26
CA GLN A 2 -2.34 3.31 0.42
C GLN A 2 -1.25 2.94 -0.60
N LEU A 3 -0.91 1.66 -0.66
CA LEU A 3 0.11 1.09 -1.54
C LEU A 3 -0.49 0.38 -2.77
N GLY A 4 -1.80 0.21 -2.82
CA GLY A 4 -2.47 -0.35 -3.98
C GLY A 4 -3.97 -0.49 -3.78
N ALA A 5 -4.69 -0.69 -4.89
CA ALA A 5 -6.06 -1.17 -4.92
C ALA A 5 -6.12 -2.36 -5.88
N LEU A 6 -6.41 -3.55 -5.35
CA LEU A 6 -6.33 -4.83 -6.05
C LEU A 6 -7.71 -5.46 -6.17
N ASP A 7 -7.86 -6.44 -7.06
CA ASP A 7 -9.14 -7.14 -7.30
C ASP A 7 -9.49 -8.17 -6.22
N SER A 8 -8.52 -8.55 -5.39
CA SER A 8 -8.64 -9.64 -4.43
C SER A 8 -7.79 -9.41 -3.18
N GLN A 9 -8.21 -10.01 -2.05
CA GLN A 9 -7.45 -9.98 -0.80
C GLN A 9 -6.09 -10.66 -0.95
N ALA A 10 -6.06 -11.81 -1.62
CA ALA A 10 -4.84 -12.54 -1.90
C ALA A 10 -3.88 -11.72 -2.79
N GLY A 11 -4.41 -11.02 -3.80
CA GLY A 11 -3.65 -10.08 -4.61
C GLY A 11 -3.00 -8.99 -3.77
N ALA A 12 -3.77 -8.36 -2.87
CA ALA A 12 -3.27 -7.33 -1.94
C ALA A 12 -2.09 -7.83 -1.08
N LEU A 13 -2.18 -9.04 -0.54
CA LEU A 13 -1.09 -9.64 0.23
C LEU A 13 0.12 -10.01 -0.64
N ALA A 14 -0.10 -10.55 -1.85
CA ALA A 14 0.96 -10.87 -2.78
C ALA A 14 1.73 -9.60 -3.21
N GLU A 15 1.04 -8.47 -3.36
CA GLU A 15 1.65 -7.18 -3.65
C GLU A 15 2.52 -6.67 -2.51
N TRP A 16 2.08 -6.83 -1.26
CA TRP A 16 2.91 -6.53 -0.09
C TRP A 16 4.23 -7.31 -0.11
N VAL A 17 4.16 -8.62 -0.35
CA VAL A 17 5.37 -9.46 -0.45
C VAL A 17 6.24 -9.03 -1.64
N ARG A 18 5.64 -8.65 -2.77
CA ARG A 18 6.39 -8.14 -3.93
C ARG A 18 7.15 -6.85 -3.59
N LEU A 19 6.51 -5.92 -2.89
CA LEU A 19 7.14 -4.68 -2.42
C LEU A 19 8.28 -4.97 -1.44
N ALA A 20 8.06 -5.86 -0.46
CA ALA A 20 9.10 -6.27 0.49
C ALA A 20 10.33 -6.85 -0.21
N ARG A 21 10.12 -7.66 -1.27
CA ARG A 21 11.23 -8.23 -2.06
C ARG A 21 11.95 -7.20 -2.93
N ARG A 22 11.23 -6.23 -3.50
CA ARG A 22 11.81 -5.17 -4.35
C ARG A 22 12.56 -4.11 -3.55
N ALA A 23 12.17 -3.90 -2.30
CA ALA A 23 12.76 -2.94 -1.40
C ALA A 23 12.98 -3.56 -0.01
N PRO A 24 14.01 -4.40 0.16
CA PRO A 24 14.40 -4.91 1.47
C PRO A 24 14.64 -3.73 2.43
N GLY A 25 14.17 -3.84 3.68
CA GLY A 25 14.29 -2.75 4.66
C GLY A 25 13.13 -1.75 4.66
N LEU A 26 12.48 -1.51 3.51
CA LEU A 26 11.47 -0.47 3.39
C LEU A 26 10.23 -0.74 4.25
N LEU A 27 9.84 -2.01 4.32
CA LEU A 27 8.65 -2.48 5.05
C LEU A 27 8.98 -3.06 6.43
N ASP A 28 10.23 -2.96 6.89
CA ASP A 28 10.67 -3.55 8.15
C ASP A 28 9.89 -2.95 9.33
N GLY A 29 9.41 -3.83 10.21
CA GLY A 29 8.55 -3.45 11.33
C GLY A 29 7.17 -2.92 10.94
N ARG A 30 6.81 -2.92 9.65
CA ARG A 30 5.49 -2.46 9.16
C ARG A 30 4.55 -3.63 8.94
N THR A 31 3.26 -3.40 9.17
CA THR A 31 2.21 -4.40 8.96
C THR A 31 1.28 -3.96 7.83
N PRO A 32 0.95 -4.84 6.86
CA PRO A 32 -0.05 -4.54 5.85
C PRO A 32 -1.44 -4.46 6.46
N GLN A 33 -2.22 -3.50 6.01
CA GLN A 33 -3.66 -3.43 6.24
C GLN A 33 -4.38 -3.64 4.92
N VAL A 34 -5.22 -4.66 4.85
CA VAL A 34 -5.99 -4.98 3.64
C VAL A 34 -7.46 -4.68 3.90
N ILE A 35 -8.00 -3.68 3.21
CA ILE A 35 -9.34 -3.17 3.45
C ILE A 35 -10.21 -3.45 2.22
N ARG A 36 -11.31 -4.18 2.41
CA ARG A 36 -12.33 -4.35 1.37
C ARG A 36 -13.02 -3.00 1.11
N PHE A 37 -13.10 -2.62 -0.16
CA PHE A 37 -13.68 -1.36 -0.61
C PHE A 37 -14.64 -1.62 -1.76
N GLU A 38 -15.92 -1.43 -1.49
CA GLU A 38 -17.01 -1.64 -2.45
C GLU A 38 -17.65 -0.31 -2.82
N ARG A 39 -18.10 -0.20 -4.06
CA ARG A 39 -18.90 0.92 -4.54
C ARG A 39 -20.02 0.40 -5.44
N PRO A 40 -21.20 1.05 -5.46
CA PRO A 40 -22.21 0.79 -6.47
C PRO A 40 -21.58 0.89 -7.87
N ASP A 41 -21.96 -0.02 -8.77
CA ASP A 41 -21.55 -0.05 -10.18
C ASP A 41 -20.03 -0.13 -10.43
N LYS A 42 -19.25 -0.59 -9.44
CA LYS A 42 -17.81 -0.84 -9.58
C LYS A 42 -17.46 -2.22 -9.01
N PRO A 43 -16.41 -2.87 -9.54
CA PRO A 43 -15.89 -4.10 -8.95
C PRO A 43 -15.44 -3.86 -7.50
N THR A 44 -15.57 -4.90 -6.68
CA THR A 44 -15.01 -4.92 -5.33
C THR A 44 -13.50 -4.77 -5.41
N MET A 45 -12.95 -3.82 -4.67
CA MET A 45 -11.52 -3.58 -4.60
C MET A 45 -11.00 -3.90 -3.21
N TRP A 46 -9.73 -4.27 -3.13
CA TRP A 46 -9.00 -4.55 -1.90
C TRP A 46 -7.84 -3.57 -1.80
N ARG A 47 -7.96 -2.61 -0.89
CA ARG A 47 -6.97 -1.56 -0.70
C ARG A 47 -5.88 -2.08 0.22
N LEU A 48 -4.65 -2.13 -0.30
CA LEU A 48 -3.45 -2.37 0.51
C LEU A 48 -3.00 -1.05 1.12
N ARG A 49 -2.91 -0.99 2.44
CA ARG A 49 -2.52 0.18 3.22
C ARG A 49 -1.41 -0.16 4.21
N THR A 50 -0.74 0.89 4.67
CA THR A 50 0.17 0.84 5.81
C THR A 50 0.08 2.18 6.56
N GLY A 51 0.35 2.15 7.86
CA GLY A 51 0.15 3.27 8.79
C GLY A 51 1.37 3.53 9.67
N GLY A 52 1.20 4.41 10.66
CA GLY A 52 2.27 4.77 11.60
C GLY A 52 3.28 5.80 11.07
N PHE A 53 2.85 6.67 10.14
CA PHE A 53 3.70 7.72 9.57
C PHE A 53 3.26 9.10 10.07
N SER A 54 4.21 10.00 10.33
CA SER A 54 3.94 11.44 10.30
C SER A 54 3.65 11.88 8.85
N ALA A 55 3.18 13.12 8.65
CA ALA A 55 2.89 13.64 7.32
C ALA A 55 4.15 13.67 6.42
N GLU A 56 5.29 14.05 6.99
CA GLU A 56 6.59 14.11 6.32
C GLU A 56 7.07 12.70 5.99
N ALA A 57 7.11 11.81 6.98
CA ALA A 57 7.53 10.43 6.80
C ALA A 57 6.66 9.67 5.78
N ALA A 58 5.37 10.02 5.70
CA ALA A 58 4.47 9.44 4.71
C ALA A 58 4.84 9.85 3.28
N ARG A 59 5.29 11.10 3.07
CA ARG A 59 5.70 11.59 1.74
C ARG A 59 6.99 10.93 1.30
N ASP A 60 8.00 10.87 2.17
CA ASP A 60 9.30 10.29 1.86
C ASP A 60 9.18 8.80 1.53
N PHE A 61 8.46 8.06 2.36
CA PHE A 61 8.18 6.66 2.11
C PHE A 61 7.45 6.45 0.78
N CYS A 62 6.46 7.31 0.48
CA CYS A 62 5.72 7.20 -0.77
C CYS A 62 6.57 7.47 -2.00
N ALA A 63 7.52 8.41 -1.90
CA ALA A 63 8.51 8.67 -2.94
C ALA A 63 9.42 7.46 -3.15
N GLU A 64 9.89 6.83 -2.07
CA GLU A 64 10.74 5.64 -2.14
C GLU A 64 9.99 4.44 -2.77
N VAL A 65 8.75 4.18 -2.35
CA VAL A 65 7.92 3.11 -2.96
C VAL A 65 7.76 3.34 -4.46
N ARG A 66 7.48 4.57 -4.89
CA ARG A 66 7.33 4.92 -6.31
C ARG A 66 8.64 4.77 -7.08
N ALA A 67 9.77 5.18 -6.50
CA ALA A 67 11.10 5.01 -7.10
C ALA A 67 11.46 3.53 -7.31
N LYS A 68 10.93 2.63 -6.48
CA LYS A 68 11.08 1.17 -6.61
C LYS A 68 10.00 0.53 -7.50
N GLY A 69 9.19 1.33 -8.20
CA GLY A 69 8.14 0.88 -9.12
C GLY A 69 6.87 0.36 -8.44
N GLY A 70 6.67 0.70 -7.17
CA GLY A 70 5.44 0.42 -6.43
C GLY A 70 4.41 1.55 -6.57
N ALA A 71 3.13 1.21 -6.42
CA ALA A 71 2.09 2.22 -6.28
C ALA A 71 2.11 2.77 -4.85
N CYS A 72 1.94 4.09 -4.71
CA CYS A 72 1.69 4.69 -3.41
C CYS A 72 0.87 5.98 -3.54
N ALA A 73 -0.09 6.15 -2.65
CA ALA A 73 -0.85 7.36 -2.42
C ALA A 73 -0.90 7.68 -0.92
N VAL A 74 -0.50 8.89 -0.55
CA VAL A 74 -0.69 9.40 0.80
C VAL A 74 -2.17 9.75 0.95
N ILE A 75 -2.95 8.79 1.48
CA ILE A 75 -4.35 9.01 1.83
C ILE A 75 -4.38 9.41 3.31
N GLY A 76 -4.53 10.72 3.52
CA GLY A 76 -4.47 11.38 4.82
C GLY A 76 -4.42 12.90 4.66
N GLY A 77 -5.61 13.49 4.59
CA GLY A 77 -5.97 14.80 5.10
C GLY A 77 -7.23 14.60 5.92
#